data_AF-A0A1R1XPR6-F1
#
_entry.id   AF-A0A1R1XPR6-F1
#
_cell.length_a   1.000
_cell.length_b   1.000
_cell.length_c   1.000
_cell.angle_alpha   90.00
_cell.angle_beta   90.00
_cell.angle_gamma   90.00
#
_symmetry.space_group_name_H-M   'P 1'
#
loop_
_entity.id
_entity.type
_entity.pdbx_description
1 polymer ?
#
loop_
_entity_poly.entity_id
_entity_poly.type
_entity_poly.pdbx_seq_one_letter_code
_entity_poly.pdbx_strand_id
1 'polypeptide(L)'
;MDAAVLVIDVNKGIQTQTAECIVLAEILKLPLIIALNKIDLIPENSKQTRLTKVTNLIKKSLSNTIFKSSPIVNISAIQNPDPSQQHKKFIDPLIDAIKLTITAFSNQNLNKIDQVSCNEDCLLAFDHCFSLKGQGTVMTGTCLKGTLSVVSIGYETVVARITLFAASDSDTYPQIFDSNYLLSHEFLAIDEIDPKSNSIGDNKNSFSNYFVLLDWKSPVYIPSSSTVIASKLDTDLAAGVCRLAFYGTPQYLISDKEYPKWNSSSLNLFRIKEKFGKINRIVDENNLIGNEMFLNSSVASFVDFSVDVLNASGIIEGTFGQGDKFK
;
A
#
# COMPACT_ATOMS: atom_id res chain seq x y z
N MET A 1 -13.83 -12.65 0.47
CA MET A 1 -13.55 -13.44 -0.75
C MET A 1 -12.52 -14.48 -0.35
N ASP A 2 -12.75 -15.75 -0.69
CA ASP A 2 -11.87 -16.85 -0.27
C ASP A 2 -10.94 -17.33 -1.37
N ALA A 3 -11.22 -16.97 -2.62
CA ALA A 3 -10.39 -17.21 -3.80
C ALA A 3 -10.65 -16.14 -4.86
N ALA A 4 -9.68 -15.92 -5.73
CA ALA A 4 -9.78 -15.01 -6.87
C ALA A 4 -9.61 -15.78 -8.18
N VAL A 5 -10.47 -15.52 -9.17
CA VAL A 5 -10.33 -16.03 -10.54
C VAL A 5 -9.89 -14.90 -11.44
N LEU A 6 -8.66 -14.96 -11.94
CA LEU A 6 -8.11 -13.99 -12.87
C LEU A 6 -8.38 -14.43 -14.31
N VAL A 7 -9.31 -13.74 -14.97
CA VAL A 7 -9.65 -14.02 -16.37
C VAL A 7 -8.73 -13.24 -17.30
N ILE A 8 -8.06 -13.94 -18.22
CA ILE A 8 -7.12 -13.37 -19.18
C ILE A 8 -7.58 -13.73 -20.60
N ASP A 9 -7.70 -12.73 -21.47
CA ASP A 9 -7.91 -12.96 -22.89
C ASP A 9 -6.63 -13.53 -23.52
N VAL A 10 -6.69 -14.76 -24.02
CA VAL A 10 -5.54 -15.46 -24.61
C VAL A 10 -4.92 -14.69 -25.79
N ASN A 11 -5.69 -13.83 -26.48
CA ASN A 11 -5.21 -13.09 -27.62
C ASN A 11 -4.45 -11.82 -27.23
N LYS A 12 -4.80 -11.23 -26.07
CA LYS A 12 -4.22 -9.98 -25.57
C LYS A 12 -3.17 -10.18 -24.50
N GLY A 13 -3.24 -11.29 -23.76
CA GLY A 13 -2.35 -11.55 -22.63
C GLY A 13 -2.61 -10.62 -21.45
N ILE A 14 -1.58 -10.37 -20.65
CA ILE A 14 -1.67 -9.52 -19.46
C ILE A 14 -1.77 -8.05 -19.89
N GLN A 15 -2.86 -7.39 -19.47
CA GLN A 15 -3.06 -5.95 -19.64
C GLN A 15 -2.83 -5.24 -18.31
N THR A 16 -2.80 -3.91 -18.32
CA THR A 16 -2.55 -3.08 -17.11
C THR A 16 -3.52 -3.43 -15.97
N GLN A 17 -4.81 -3.60 -16.26
CA GLN A 17 -5.82 -4.00 -15.26
C GLN A 17 -5.56 -5.42 -14.71
N THR A 18 -5.14 -6.36 -15.57
CA THR A 18 -4.77 -7.71 -15.14
C THR A 18 -3.59 -7.67 -14.17
N ALA A 19 -2.60 -6.82 -14.43
CA ALA A 19 -1.46 -6.62 -13.53
C ALA A 19 -1.90 -6.01 -12.18
N GLU A 20 -2.78 -4.99 -12.19
CA GLU A 20 -3.35 -4.42 -10.96
C GLU A 20 -4.11 -5.48 -10.15
N CYS A 21 -4.91 -6.33 -10.78
CA CYS A 21 -5.62 -7.42 -10.11
C CYS A 21 -4.69 -8.47 -9.50
N ILE A 22 -3.55 -8.77 -10.14
CA ILE A 22 -2.54 -9.68 -9.58
C ILE A 22 -1.95 -9.09 -8.29
N VAL A 23 -1.59 -7.80 -8.31
CA VAL A 23 -1.07 -7.10 -7.13
C VAL A 23 -2.10 -7.09 -6.00
N LEU A 24 -3.38 -6.82 -6.31
CA LEU A 24 -4.46 -6.88 -5.31
C LEU A 24 -4.61 -8.27 -4.69
N ALA A 25 -4.58 -9.33 -5.52
CA ALA A 25 -4.67 -10.69 -5.01
C ALA A 25 -3.48 -11.04 -4.09
N GLU A 26 -2.28 -10.55 -4.41
CA GLU A 26 -1.06 -10.75 -3.61
C GLU A 26 -1.15 -10.03 -2.26
N ILE A 27 -1.59 -8.76 -2.26
CA ILE A 27 -1.83 -7.97 -1.05
C ILE A 27 -2.83 -8.68 -0.12
N LEU A 28 -3.92 -9.18 -0.70
CA LEU A 28 -4.98 -9.86 0.05
C LEU A 28 -4.64 -11.33 0.38
N LYS A 29 -3.51 -11.85 -0.12
CA LYS A 29 -3.07 -13.24 0.04
C LYS A 29 -4.14 -14.27 -0.36
N LEU A 30 -4.91 -13.95 -1.40
CA LEU A 30 -6.00 -14.81 -1.86
C LEU A 30 -5.45 -15.91 -2.79
N PRO A 31 -5.91 -17.16 -2.69
CA PRO A 31 -5.56 -18.18 -3.66
C PRO A 31 -6.09 -17.76 -5.04
N LEU A 32 -5.18 -17.74 -6.03
CA LEU A 32 -5.44 -17.24 -7.37
C LEU A 32 -5.52 -18.39 -8.39
N ILE A 33 -6.59 -18.40 -9.18
CA ILE A 33 -6.82 -19.32 -10.30
C ILE A 33 -6.81 -18.49 -11.59
N ILE A 34 -6.07 -18.92 -12.60
CA ILE A 34 -5.93 -18.18 -13.86
C ILE A 34 -6.75 -18.86 -14.94
N ALA A 35 -7.71 -18.14 -15.52
CA ALA A 35 -8.58 -18.62 -16.57
C ALA A 35 -8.24 -17.95 -17.91
N LEU A 36 -7.62 -18.69 -18.82
CA LEU A 36 -7.35 -18.25 -20.19
C LEU A 36 -8.61 -18.36 -21.03
N ASN A 37 -9.27 -17.24 -21.28
CA ASN A 37 -10.52 -17.16 -22.02
C ASN A 37 -10.28 -16.86 -23.52
N LYS A 38 -11.30 -17.12 -24.34
CA LYS A 38 -11.35 -16.89 -25.80
C LYS A 38 -10.42 -17.78 -26.64
N ILE A 39 -10.21 -19.02 -26.19
CA ILE A 39 -9.42 -20.02 -26.92
C ILE A 39 -10.03 -20.41 -28.29
N ASP A 40 -11.32 -20.18 -28.44
CA ASP A 40 -12.13 -20.38 -29.65
C ASP A 40 -11.74 -19.43 -30.79
N LEU A 41 -11.27 -18.22 -30.47
CA LEU A 41 -10.83 -17.23 -31.47
C LEU A 41 -9.47 -17.60 -32.08
N ILE A 42 -8.80 -18.63 -31.58
CA ILE A 42 -7.50 -19.06 -32.10
C ILE A 42 -7.73 -20.15 -33.17
N PRO A 43 -7.18 -20.00 -34.38
CA PRO A 43 -7.21 -21.06 -35.39
C PRO A 43 -6.57 -22.36 -34.88
N GLU A 44 -7.24 -23.50 -35.06
CA GLU A 44 -6.81 -24.81 -34.54
C GLU A 44 -5.35 -25.15 -34.89
N ASN A 45 -4.91 -24.82 -36.11
CA ASN A 45 -3.53 -25.06 -36.59
C ASN A 45 -2.44 -24.39 -35.75
N SER A 46 -2.77 -23.29 -35.05
CA SER A 46 -1.82 -22.48 -34.26
C SER A 46 -2.12 -22.48 -32.76
N LYS A 47 -3.21 -23.13 -32.35
CA LYS A 47 -3.80 -23.05 -31.02
C LYS A 47 -2.85 -23.56 -29.94
N GLN A 48 -2.29 -24.75 -30.12
CA GLN A 48 -1.39 -25.35 -29.15
C GLN A 48 -0.14 -24.48 -28.94
N THR A 49 0.49 -24.03 -30.03
CA THR A 49 1.69 -23.20 -29.98
C THR A 49 1.43 -21.86 -29.29
N ARG A 50 0.30 -21.20 -29.57
CA ARG A 50 -0.05 -19.92 -28.96
C ARG A 50 -0.38 -20.07 -27.47
N LEU A 51 -1.11 -21.11 -27.09
CA LEU A 51 -1.40 -21.42 -25.69
C LEU A 51 -0.13 -21.65 -24.89
N THR A 52 0.81 -22.46 -25.39
CA THR A 52 2.08 -22.70 -24.69
C THR A 52 2.88 -21.40 -24.55
N LYS A 53 2.91 -20.54 -25.57
CA LYS A 53 3.57 -19.23 -25.50
C LYS A 53 2.97 -18.34 -24.41
N VAL A 54 1.65 -18.16 -24.41
CA VAL A 54 0.95 -17.29 -23.44
C VAL A 54 1.10 -17.84 -22.02
N THR A 55 0.96 -19.15 -21.82
CA THR A 55 1.15 -19.79 -20.52
C THR A 55 2.57 -19.59 -20.00
N ASN A 56 3.60 -19.68 -20.84
CA ASN A 56 4.98 -19.44 -20.43
C ASN A 56 5.23 -17.97 -20.07
N LEU A 57 4.63 -17.02 -20.80
CA LEU A 57 4.72 -15.59 -20.47
C LEU A 57 4.07 -15.29 -19.11
N ILE A 58 2.90 -15.86 -18.83
CA ILE A 58 2.22 -15.71 -17.55
C ILE A 58 3.03 -16.33 -16.42
N LYS A 59 3.55 -17.55 -16.60
CA LYS A 59 4.42 -18.20 -15.60
C LYS A 59 5.68 -17.39 -15.31
N LYS A 60 6.26 -16.75 -16.34
CA LYS A 60 7.40 -15.84 -16.17
C LYS A 60 7.02 -14.57 -15.42
N SER A 61 5.85 -14.00 -15.69
CA SER A 61 5.36 -12.81 -14.98
C SER A 61 5.06 -13.09 -13.50
N LEU A 62 4.60 -14.31 -13.18
CA LEU A 62 4.24 -14.70 -11.82
C LEU A 62 5.40 -15.31 -11.03
N SER A 63 6.57 -15.54 -11.64
CA SER A 63 7.68 -16.24 -11.00
C SER A 63 8.20 -15.55 -9.74
N ASN A 64 8.02 -14.23 -9.67
CA ASN A 64 8.47 -13.37 -8.57
C ASN A 64 7.37 -13.11 -7.54
N THR A 65 6.18 -13.69 -7.72
CA THR A 65 5.01 -13.50 -6.85
C THR A 65 4.73 -14.76 -6.05
N ILE A 66 3.85 -14.66 -5.07
CA ILE A 66 3.33 -15.82 -4.33
C ILE A 66 2.55 -16.82 -5.21
N PHE A 67 2.22 -16.46 -6.46
CA PHE A 67 1.36 -17.22 -7.38
C PHE A 67 2.11 -18.11 -8.39
N LYS A 68 3.39 -18.40 -8.14
CA LYS A 68 4.21 -19.22 -9.05
C LYS A 68 3.60 -20.61 -9.37
N SER A 69 2.85 -21.18 -8.43
CA SER A 69 2.20 -22.51 -8.55
C SER A 69 0.71 -22.44 -8.85
N SER A 70 0.16 -21.26 -9.15
CA SER A 70 -1.28 -21.10 -9.42
C SER A 70 -1.75 -21.93 -10.62
N PRO A 71 -2.92 -22.58 -10.52
CA PRO A 71 -3.49 -23.35 -11.63
C PRO A 71 -3.88 -22.44 -12.79
N ILE A 72 -3.50 -22.86 -14.01
CA ILE A 72 -3.87 -22.17 -15.25
C ILE A 72 -4.80 -23.10 -16.03
N VAL A 73 -6.03 -22.65 -16.25
CA VAL A 73 -7.07 -23.39 -16.98
C VAL A 73 -7.45 -22.67 -18.26
N ASN A 74 -7.72 -23.43 -19.31
CA ASN A 74 -8.10 -22.91 -20.62
C ASN A 74 -9.62 -23.03 -20.76
N ILE A 75 -10.30 -21.91 -21.02
CA ILE A 75 -11.76 -21.86 -21.11
C ILE A 75 -12.21 -21.11 -22.36
N SER A 76 -13.45 -21.36 -22.77
CA SER A 76 -14.19 -20.52 -23.72
C SER A 76 -15.55 -20.23 -23.12
N ALA A 77 -15.83 -18.95 -22.86
CA ALA A 77 -17.08 -18.50 -22.26
C ALA A 77 -18.17 -18.16 -23.30
N ILE A 78 -18.07 -18.63 -24.56
CA ILE A 78 -19.11 -18.37 -25.56
C ILE A 78 -20.46 -18.92 -25.08
N GLN A 79 -21.46 -18.04 -25.03
CA GLN A 79 -22.87 -18.43 -24.95
C GLN A 79 -23.32 -18.83 -26.35
N ASN A 80 -23.28 -20.12 -26.69
CA ASN A 80 -23.89 -20.57 -27.94
C ASN A 80 -25.43 -20.52 -27.80
N PRO A 81 -26.15 -19.79 -28.67
CA PRO A 81 -27.61 -19.78 -28.67
C PRO A 81 -28.24 -21.03 -29.28
N ASP A 82 -27.44 -21.95 -29.85
CA ASP A 82 -27.93 -23.19 -30.48
C ASP A 82 -28.03 -24.35 -29.49
N PRO A 83 -29.24 -24.84 -29.16
CA PRO A 83 -29.45 -25.96 -28.23
C PRO A 83 -29.07 -27.34 -28.80
N SER A 84 -28.67 -27.41 -30.07
CA SER A 84 -28.34 -28.65 -30.81
C SER A 84 -26.85 -28.99 -30.81
N GLN A 85 -25.96 -28.04 -30.50
CA GLN A 85 -24.58 -28.34 -30.19
C GLN A 85 -24.48 -28.55 -28.68
N GLN A 86 -24.21 -29.80 -28.26
CA GLN A 86 -23.89 -30.16 -26.88
C GLN A 86 -23.17 -29.00 -26.22
N HIS A 87 -23.67 -28.49 -25.09
CA HIS A 87 -22.97 -27.55 -24.22
C HIS A 87 -21.53 -28.06 -24.08
N LYS A 88 -20.61 -27.59 -24.94
CA LYS A 88 -19.23 -28.03 -24.86
C LYS A 88 -18.76 -27.44 -23.56
N LYS A 89 -18.56 -28.35 -22.61
CA LYS A 89 -18.14 -28.17 -21.23
C LYS A 89 -16.76 -27.52 -21.14
N PHE A 90 -16.62 -26.34 -21.72
CA PHE A 90 -15.37 -25.60 -21.73
C PHE A 90 -15.14 -24.85 -20.41
N ILE A 91 -16.12 -24.86 -19.51
CA ILE A 91 -16.03 -24.27 -18.17
C ILE A 91 -15.79 -25.34 -17.08
N ASP A 92 -16.10 -26.61 -17.33
CA ASP A 92 -15.89 -27.72 -16.36
C ASP A 92 -14.45 -27.73 -15.79
N PRO A 93 -13.38 -27.52 -16.59
CA PRO A 93 -12.01 -27.45 -16.06
C PRO A 93 -11.81 -26.32 -15.03
N LEU A 94 -12.52 -25.20 -15.17
CA LEU A 94 -12.49 -24.10 -14.21
C LEU A 94 -13.23 -24.46 -12.93
N ILE A 95 -14.40 -25.10 -13.03
CA ILE A 95 -15.17 -25.54 -11.87
C ILE A 95 -14.35 -26.53 -11.05
N ASP A 96 -13.70 -27.49 -11.70
CA ASP A 96 -12.86 -28.48 -11.03
C ASP A 96 -11.64 -27.84 -10.38
N ALA A 97 -10.99 -26.88 -11.04
CA ALA A 97 -9.89 -26.11 -10.45
C ALA A 97 -10.31 -25.27 -9.24
N ILE A 98 -11.49 -24.64 -9.29
CA ILE A 98 -12.06 -23.90 -8.16
C ILE A 98 -12.31 -24.84 -6.98
N LYS A 99 -12.98 -25.98 -7.22
CA LYS A 99 -13.25 -26.98 -6.18
C LYS A 99 -11.95 -27.45 -5.52
N LEU A 100 -10.96 -27.84 -6.31
CA LEU A 100 -9.67 -28.32 -5.80
C LEU A 100 -8.95 -27.25 -4.96
N THR A 101 -8.96 -26.00 -5.42
CA THR A 101 -8.31 -24.89 -4.72
C THR A 101 -9.00 -24.57 -3.40
N ILE A 102 -10.34 -24.53 -3.39
CA ILE A 102 -11.13 -24.30 -2.17
C ILE A 102 -10.93 -25.46 -1.18
N THR A 103 -10.95 -26.73 -1.63
CA THR A 103 -10.73 -27.88 -0.74
C THR A 103 -9.33 -27.86 -0.14
N ALA A 104 -8.30 -27.55 -0.93
CA ALA A 104 -6.93 -27.43 -0.43
C ALA A 104 -6.80 -26.30 0.61
N PHE A 105 -7.42 -25.14 0.35
CA PHE A 105 -7.40 -23.99 1.24
C PHE A 105 -8.20 -24.22 2.53
N SER A 106 -9.37 -24.87 2.43
CA SER A 106 -10.19 -25.24 3.59
C SER A 106 -9.46 -26.22 4.51
N ASN A 107 -8.69 -27.17 3.97
CA ASN A 107 -7.89 -28.10 4.75
C ASN A 107 -6.72 -27.43 5.48
N GLN A 108 -6.14 -26.37 4.91
CA GLN A 108 -5.13 -25.56 5.59
C GLN A 108 -5.73 -24.65 6.67
N ASN A 109 -6.96 -24.17 6.47
CA ASN A 109 -7.67 -23.29 7.39
C ASN A 109 -8.57 -24.00 8.41
N LEU A 110 -8.71 -25.33 8.35
CA LEU A 110 -9.45 -26.11 9.35
C LEU A 110 -8.85 -25.93 10.77
N ASN A 111 -7.56 -25.61 10.88
CA ASN A 111 -6.93 -25.23 12.16
C ASN A 111 -7.21 -23.78 12.60
N LYS A 112 -7.94 -22.99 11.78
CA LYS A 112 -8.22 -21.55 11.99
C LYS A 112 -9.72 -21.23 12.02
N ILE A 113 -10.56 -22.05 11.38
CA ILE A 113 -12.03 -21.90 11.31
C ILE A 113 -12.72 -22.25 12.63
N ASP A 114 -12.13 -23.10 13.47
CA ASP A 114 -12.61 -23.36 14.85
C ASP A 114 -12.50 -22.12 15.78
N GLN A 115 -11.97 -21.00 15.27
CA GLN A 115 -11.91 -19.71 15.96
C GLN A 115 -12.72 -18.60 15.28
N VAL A 116 -13.79 -18.91 14.53
CA VAL A 116 -14.89 -17.93 14.40
C VAL A 116 -15.59 -17.88 15.74
N SER A 117 -14.92 -17.24 16.69
CA SER A 117 -15.41 -17.10 18.05
C SER A 117 -16.71 -16.30 17.97
N CYS A 118 -17.79 -16.93 18.42
CA CYS A 118 -19.13 -16.37 18.52
C CYS A 118 -19.24 -15.13 19.43
N ASN A 119 -18.11 -14.65 19.97
CA ASN A 119 -18.00 -13.49 20.85
C ASN A 119 -17.33 -12.26 20.20
N GLU A 120 -17.02 -12.28 18.89
CA GLU A 120 -16.44 -11.12 18.21
C GLU A 120 -17.49 -10.18 17.61
N ASP A 121 -17.19 -8.87 17.62
CA ASP A 121 -18.01 -7.82 17.01
C ASP A 121 -18.34 -8.15 15.54
N CYS A 122 -19.61 -7.97 15.17
CA CYS A 122 -20.06 -8.29 13.84
C CYS A 122 -19.70 -7.19 12.84
N LEU A 123 -19.03 -7.58 11.74
CA LEU A 123 -18.68 -6.70 10.63
C LEU A 123 -19.41 -7.16 9.37
N LEU A 124 -20.33 -6.32 8.86
CA LEU A 124 -21.10 -6.58 7.65
C LEU A 124 -20.72 -5.57 6.57
N ALA A 125 -20.26 -6.04 5.41
CA ALA A 125 -20.13 -5.22 4.22
C ALA A 125 -21.41 -5.33 3.41
N PHE A 126 -22.17 -4.24 3.26
CA PHE A 126 -23.42 -4.22 2.50
C PHE A 126 -23.19 -3.74 1.06
N ASP A 127 -23.85 -4.39 0.12
CA ASP A 127 -23.78 -4.10 -1.31
C ASP A 127 -25.02 -3.35 -1.79
N HIS A 128 -26.20 -3.66 -1.23
CA HIS A 128 -27.47 -3.05 -1.61
C HIS A 128 -28.28 -2.68 -0.38
N CYS A 129 -28.99 -1.56 -0.48
CA CYS A 129 -29.92 -1.05 0.52
C CYS A 129 -31.16 -0.53 -0.20
N PHE A 130 -32.33 -1.10 0.09
CA PHE A 130 -33.59 -0.68 -0.52
C PHE A 130 -34.75 -0.81 0.47
N SER A 131 -35.76 0.05 0.32
CA SER A 131 -36.93 0.04 1.20
C SER A 131 -38.06 -0.80 0.63
N LEU A 132 -38.66 -1.62 1.49
CA LEU A 132 -39.89 -2.37 1.24
C LEU A 132 -41.05 -1.70 1.98
N LYS A 133 -42.04 -1.23 1.21
CA LYS A 133 -43.22 -0.53 1.76
C LYS A 133 -43.96 -1.44 2.76
N GLY A 134 -44.08 -0.98 4.01
CA GLY A 134 -44.73 -1.71 5.10
C GLY A 134 -43.88 -2.74 5.83
N GLN A 135 -42.63 -2.98 5.39
CA GLN A 135 -41.72 -3.96 5.98
C GLN A 135 -40.38 -3.35 6.45
N GLY A 136 -40.08 -2.11 6.05
CA GLY A 136 -38.87 -1.40 6.46
C GLY A 136 -37.81 -1.35 5.35
N THR A 137 -36.54 -1.31 5.73
CA THR A 137 -35.41 -1.26 4.80
C THR A 137 -34.62 -2.57 4.84
N VAL A 138 -34.36 -3.14 3.68
CA VAL A 138 -33.57 -4.35 3.48
C VAL A 138 -32.16 -3.96 3.06
N MET A 139 -31.17 -4.53 3.73
CA MET A 139 -29.76 -4.43 3.35
C MET A 139 -29.24 -5.84 3.03
N THR A 140 -28.58 -6.00 1.89
CA THR A 140 -27.92 -7.25 1.50
C THR A 140 -26.41 -7.03 1.50
N GLY A 141 -25.66 -8.01 1.99
CA GLY A 141 -24.21 -7.88 2.15
C GLY A 141 -23.53 -9.18 2.52
N THR A 142 -22.20 -9.12 2.61
CA THR A 142 -21.34 -10.22 3.04
C THR A 142 -20.88 -9.98 4.48
N CYS A 143 -21.15 -10.94 5.37
CA CYS A 143 -20.63 -10.91 6.74
C CYS A 143 -19.13 -11.24 6.71
N LEU A 144 -18.31 -10.33 7.24
CA LEU A 144 -16.86 -10.46 7.26
C LEU A 144 -16.34 -11.01 8.60
N LYS A 145 -17.05 -10.73 9.71
CA LYS A 145 -16.66 -11.16 11.07
C LYS A 145 -17.88 -11.26 11.99
N GLY A 146 -17.82 -12.18 12.97
CA GLY A 146 -18.79 -12.27 14.07
C GLY A 146 -20.17 -12.80 13.68
N THR A 147 -21.13 -12.61 14.60
CA THR A 147 -22.55 -12.97 14.38
C THR A 147 -23.44 -11.77 14.67
N LEU A 148 -24.46 -11.54 13.84
CA LEU A 148 -25.31 -10.35 13.91
C LEU A 148 -26.62 -10.65 14.65
N SER A 149 -26.94 -9.88 15.70
CA SER A 149 -28.26 -9.93 16.36
C SER A 149 -29.10 -8.67 16.11
N VAL A 150 -28.52 -7.45 16.15
CA VAL A 150 -29.15 -6.15 15.75
C VAL A 150 -28.06 -5.12 15.45
N VAL A 151 -28.14 -4.32 14.35
CA VAL A 151 -27.05 -3.37 13.94
C VAL A 151 -27.53 -2.08 13.19
N SER A 152 -26.72 -1.01 13.31
CA SER A 152 -26.70 0.26 12.50
C SER A 152 -25.38 0.38 11.71
N ILE A 153 -25.37 1.02 10.52
CA ILE A 153 -24.35 0.74 9.47
C ILE A 153 -23.82 2.01 8.72
N GLY A 154 -22.53 1.99 8.31
CA GLY A 154 -21.91 2.87 7.31
C GLY A 154 -20.72 2.22 6.54
N TYR A 155 -20.50 2.60 5.27
CA TYR A 155 -19.31 2.31 4.43
C TYR A 155 -19.02 3.53 3.54
N GLU A 156 -17.78 4.01 3.50
CA GLU A 156 -17.43 5.23 2.74
C GLU A 156 -15.98 5.18 2.22
N THR A 157 -15.73 5.76 1.05
CA THR A 157 -14.39 5.97 0.48
C THR A 157 -14.07 7.45 0.54
N VAL A 158 -12.96 7.80 1.18
CA VAL A 158 -12.60 9.20 1.46
C VAL A 158 -11.18 9.51 1.01
N VAL A 159 -10.98 10.68 0.42
CA VAL A 159 -9.66 11.19 0.02
C VAL A 159 -8.85 11.57 1.27
N ALA A 160 -7.61 11.11 1.35
CA ALA A 160 -6.67 11.43 2.42
C ALA A 160 -5.45 12.21 1.90
N ARG A 161 -4.93 13.11 2.74
CA ARG A 161 -3.59 13.66 2.62
C ARG A 161 -2.61 12.69 3.29
N ILE A 162 -1.42 12.53 2.70
CA ILE A 162 -0.41 11.61 3.22
C ILE A 162 0.81 12.38 3.76
N THR A 163 1.38 11.87 4.85
CA THR A 163 2.71 12.29 5.35
C THR A 163 3.56 11.03 5.55
N LEU A 164 4.71 10.98 4.89
CA LEU A 164 5.62 9.83 4.91
C LEU A 164 6.73 10.05 5.94
N PHE A 165 7.08 9.01 6.69
CA PHE A 165 8.17 9.04 7.64
C PHE A 165 8.80 7.66 7.83
N ALA A 166 10.05 7.62 8.26
CA ALA A 166 10.82 6.39 8.41
C ALA A 166 11.57 6.36 9.75
N ALA A 167 11.79 5.14 10.26
CA ALA A 167 12.63 4.89 11.42
C ALA A 167 14.06 4.56 10.97
N SER A 168 15.06 5.24 11.55
CA SER A 168 16.47 5.12 11.16
C SER A 168 17.15 3.84 11.65
N ASP A 169 16.64 3.21 12.70
CA ASP A 169 17.33 2.09 13.35
C ASP A 169 16.83 0.72 12.84
N SER A 170 17.79 -0.16 12.55
CA SER A 170 17.54 -1.57 12.21
C SER A 170 17.12 -2.41 13.41
N ASP A 171 17.46 -1.96 14.63
CA ASP A 171 17.26 -2.70 15.88
C ASP A 171 15.89 -2.44 16.54
N THR A 172 15.05 -1.60 15.93
CA THR A 172 13.77 -1.12 16.49
C THR A 172 12.58 -2.05 16.25
N TYR A 173 12.79 -3.20 15.61
CA TYR A 173 11.73 -4.17 15.35
C TYR A 173 11.83 -5.30 16.36
N PRO A 174 11.12 -5.19 17.50
CA PRO A 174 9.71 -5.58 17.51
C PRO A 174 8.74 -4.76 18.41
N GLN A 175 9.02 -3.50 18.76
CA GLN A 175 8.22 -2.74 19.77
C GLN A 175 7.19 -1.74 19.20
N ILE A 176 7.09 -1.57 17.87
CA ILE A 176 6.25 -0.54 17.23
C ILE A 176 4.73 -0.84 17.32
N PHE A 177 4.33 -1.99 17.86
CA PHE A 177 2.91 -2.28 18.14
C PHE A 177 2.35 -1.54 19.35
N ASP A 178 3.20 -0.88 20.15
CA ASP A 178 2.74 -0.02 21.26
C ASP A 178 2.54 1.41 20.76
N SER A 179 1.30 1.91 20.84
CA SER A 179 0.95 3.29 20.55
C SER A 179 1.80 4.31 21.33
N ASN A 180 2.24 3.96 22.54
CA ASN A 180 3.09 4.83 23.35
C ASN A 180 4.50 4.95 22.77
N TYR A 181 4.99 3.88 22.15
CA TYR A 181 6.28 3.88 21.47
C TYR A 181 6.24 4.82 20.25
N LEU A 182 5.21 4.71 19.41
CA LEU A 182 5.05 5.54 18.22
C LEU A 182 4.98 7.04 18.54
N LEU A 183 4.33 7.42 19.65
CA LEU A 183 4.16 8.82 20.03
C LEU A 183 5.38 9.41 20.77
N SER A 184 6.25 8.56 21.32
CA SER A 184 7.44 9.00 22.09
C SER A 184 8.71 9.06 21.25
N HIS A 185 8.79 8.31 20.15
CA HIS A 185 10.01 8.19 19.34
C HIS A 185 10.07 9.23 18.22
N GLU A 186 11.29 9.57 17.83
CA GLU A 186 11.57 10.48 16.73
C GLU A 186 11.64 9.73 15.40
N PHE A 187 11.05 10.30 14.36
CA PHE A 187 11.05 9.74 13.01
C PHE A 187 11.53 10.76 11.99
N LEU A 188 12.25 10.28 10.98
CA LEU A 188 12.67 11.11 9.86
C LEU A 188 11.49 11.29 8.91
N ALA A 189 11.06 12.54 8.71
CA ALA A 189 10.11 12.86 7.66
C ALA A 189 10.78 12.77 6.29
N ILE A 190 10.17 11.98 5.39
CA ILE A 190 10.66 11.76 4.02
C ILE A 190 9.64 12.30 3.03
N ASP A 191 10.10 12.77 1.87
CA ASP A 191 9.22 13.26 0.82
C ASP A 191 8.87 12.16 -0.20
N GLU A 192 9.76 11.18 -0.41
CA GLU A 192 9.58 10.06 -1.33
C GLU A 192 10.15 8.75 -0.75
N ILE A 193 9.54 7.62 -1.12
CA ILE A 193 10.06 6.27 -0.81
C ILE A 193 10.80 5.77 -2.04
N ASP A 194 12.11 5.53 -1.93
CA ASP A 194 12.88 4.89 -3.00
C ASP A 194 12.76 3.36 -2.88
N PRO A 195 12.09 2.67 -3.82
CA PRO A 195 11.97 1.22 -3.78
C PRO A 195 13.30 0.48 -3.99
N LYS A 196 14.36 1.16 -4.43
CA LYS A 196 15.68 0.56 -4.70
C LYS A 196 16.67 0.71 -3.54
N SER A 197 16.39 1.52 -2.53
CA SER A 197 17.31 1.71 -1.38
C SER A 197 17.49 0.44 -0.53
N ASN A 198 16.60 -0.55 -0.68
CA ASN A 198 16.75 -1.89 -0.10
C ASN A 198 17.79 -2.79 -0.83
N SER A 199 18.38 -2.34 -1.94
CA SER A 199 19.51 -3.07 -2.55
C SER A 199 20.79 -2.75 -1.79
N ILE A 200 21.24 -3.72 -1.00
CA ILE A 200 22.53 -3.82 -0.30
C ILE A 200 23.66 -3.33 -1.22
N GLY A 201 24.03 -2.05 -1.12
CA GLY A 201 25.06 -1.48 -1.98
C GLY A 201 24.93 0.03 -2.16
N ASP A 202 24.96 0.77 -1.05
CA ASP A 202 25.67 2.05 -0.90
C ASP A 202 25.27 2.69 0.44
N ASN A 203 26.23 3.28 1.15
CA ASN A 203 26.08 3.88 2.48
C ASN A 203 25.18 5.14 2.48
N LYS A 204 23.88 4.98 2.22
CA LYS A 204 22.86 6.01 2.44
C LYS A 204 21.68 5.36 3.16
N ASN A 205 21.52 5.67 4.46
CA ASN A 205 20.38 5.38 5.33
C ASN A 205 19.38 4.36 4.76
N SER A 206 19.70 3.07 4.88
CA SER A 206 18.76 2.00 4.53
C SER A 206 17.71 1.92 5.64
N PHE A 207 16.62 2.66 5.50
CA PHE A 207 15.50 2.57 6.44
C PHE A 207 14.88 1.17 6.37
N SER A 208 14.73 0.54 7.53
CA SER A 208 14.14 -0.80 7.64
C SER A 208 12.61 -0.74 7.55
N ASN A 209 12.01 0.37 7.99
CA ASN A 209 10.55 0.52 8.13
C ASN A 209 10.08 1.91 7.71
N TYR A 210 9.01 1.91 6.89
CA TYR A 210 8.35 3.10 6.40
C TYR A 210 6.92 3.17 6.95
N PHE A 211 6.50 4.37 7.33
CA PHE A 211 5.18 4.66 7.88
C PHE A 211 4.52 5.78 7.09
N VAL A 212 3.18 5.76 7.11
CA VAL A 212 2.34 6.76 6.45
C VAL A 212 1.27 7.22 7.42
N LEU A 213 1.23 8.52 7.69
CA LEU A 213 0.09 9.15 8.34
C LEU A 213 -0.93 9.52 7.26
N LEU A 214 -2.14 8.99 7.39
CA LEU A 214 -3.29 9.29 6.54
C LEU A 214 -4.20 10.28 7.27
N ASP A 215 -4.36 11.45 6.68
CA ASP A 215 -5.21 12.52 7.17
C ASP A 215 -6.43 12.66 6.25
N TRP A 216 -7.56 12.08 6.64
CA TRP A 216 -8.77 12.03 5.83
C TRP A 216 -9.57 13.33 5.91
N LYS A 217 -10.19 13.73 4.79
CA LYS A 217 -11.09 14.90 4.76
C LYS A 217 -12.37 14.73 5.59
N SER A 218 -12.81 13.50 5.78
CA SER A 218 -13.96 13.12 6.61
C SER A 218 -13.61 11.86 7.41
N PRO A 219 -14.23 11.65 8.58
CA PRO A 219 -13.93 10.50 9.42
C PRO A 219 -14.29 9.19 8.71
N VAL A 220 -13.43 8.18 8.84
CA VAL A 220 -13.60 6.87 8.21
C VAL A 220 -13.60 5.80 9.29
N TYR A 221 -14.57 4.90 9.22
CA TYR A 221 -14.58 3.72 10.09
C TYR A 221 -13.56 2.68 9.60
N ILE A 222 -12.61 2.34 10.46
CA ILE A 222 -11.53 1.40 10.16
C ILE A 222 -11.51 0.29 11.22
N PRO A 223 -11.85 -0.97 10.86
CA PRO A 223 -11.67 -2.10 11.75
C PRO A 223 -10.18 -2.32 12.10
N SER A 224 -9.91 -2.78 13.33
CA SER A 224 -8.55 -2.97 13.87
C SER A 224 -7.69 -3.97 13.09
N SER A 225 -8.29 -4.88 12.30
CA SER A 225 -7.59 -5.88 11.49
C SER A 225 -7.67 -5.60 9.98
N SER A 226 -7.97 -4.37 9.58
CA SER A 226 -8.13 -4.01 8.17
C SER A 226 -6.78 -3.84 7.45
N THR A 227 -6.77 -4.07 6.14
CA THR A 227 -5.66 -3.68 5.25
C THR A 227 -6.07 -2.43 4.52
N VAL A 228 -5.22 -1.40 4.58
CA VAL A 228 -5.44 -0.13 3.86
C VAL A 228 -4.67 -0.19 2.56
N ILE A 229 -5.33 0.18 1.46
CA ILE A 229 -4.74 0.26 0.11
C ILE A 229 -4.91 1.69 -0.39
N ALA A 230 -3.81 2.34 -0.74
CA ALA A 230 -3.81 3.66 -1.34
C ALA A 230 -3.57 3.56 -2.84
N SER A 231 -4.33 4.33 -3.62
CA SER A 231 -4.23 4.36 -5.08
C SER A 231 -4.38 5.78 -5.61
N LYS A 232 -3.73 6.06 -6.74
CA LYS A 232 -3.83 7.32 -7.47
C LYS A 232 -4.75 7.15 -8.67
N LEU A 233 -6.05 7.31 -8.43
CA LEU A 233 -7.10 7.07 -9.43
C LEU A 233 -7.20 8.17 -10.49
N ASP A 234 -6.64 9.36 -10.24
CA ASP A 234 -6.65 10.50 -11.19
C ASP A 234 -5.68 10.34 -12.37
N THR A 235 -5.00 9.20 -12.49
CA THR A 235 -4.05 8.92 -13.57
C THR A 235 -4.79 8.44 -14.82
N ASP A 236 -4.38 8.92 -16.00
CA ASP A 236 -4.96 8.51 -17.29
C ASP A 236 -4.93 6.99 -17.47
N LEU A 237 -6.07 6.41 -17.84
CA LEU A 237 -6.25 4.99 -18.13
C LEU A 237 -5.35 4.53 -19.29
N ALA A 238 -5.01 5.43 -20.22
CA ALA A 238 -4.14 5.13 -21.35
C ALA A 238 -2.65 5.08 -20.98
N ALA A 239 -2.25 5.56 -19.80
CA ALA A 239 -0.85 5.61 -19.38
C ALA A 239 -0.23 4.22 -19.17
N GLY A 240 -1.06 3.19 -18.94
CA GLY A 240 -0.60 1.81 -18.82
C GLY A 240 0.21 1.50 -17.56
N VAL A 241 0.23 2.41 -16.58
CA VAL A 241 0.96 2.29 -15.30
C VAL A 241 0.02 1.81 -14.20
N CYS A 242 0.54 1.00 -13.26
CA CYS A 242 -0.21 0.58 -12.08
C CYS A 242 -0.58 1.79 -11.22
N ARG A 243 -1.86 1.91 -10.85
CA ARG A 243 -2.37 3.03 -10.03
C ARG A 243 -2.34 2.76 -8.53
N LEU A 244 -2.04 1.54 -8.11
CA LEU A 244 -1.85 1.19 -6.70
C LEU A 244 -0.51 1.74 -6.23
N ALA A 245 -0.55 2.59 -5.21
CA ALA A 245 0.64 3.29 -4.71
C ALA A 245 1.31 2.50 -3.58
N PHE A 246 0.56 2.18 -2.52
CA PHE A 246 1.06 1.43 -1.37
C PHE A 246 -0.08 0.72 -0.63
N TYR A 247 0.28 -0.22 0.22
CA TYR A 247 -0.65 -0.91 1.12
C TYR A 247 0.02 -1.15 2.48
N GLY A 248 -0.80 -1.31 3.52
CA GLY A 248 -0.29 -1.58 4.87
C GLY A 248 -1.40 -1.88 5.85
N THR A 249 -1.01 -2.21 7.08
CA THR A 249 -1.93 -2.40 8.20
C THR A 249 -1.90 -1.16 9.11
N PRO A 250 -3.07 -0.67 9.58
CA PRO A 250 -3.12 0.46 10.48
C PRO A 250 -2.44 0.09 11.80
N GLN A 251 -1.47 0.89 12.23
CA GLN A 251 -0.76 0.69 13.50
C GLN A 251 -1.40 1.48 14.64
N TYR A 252 -1.91 2.67 14.33
CA TYR A 252 -2.53 3.57 15.29
C TYR A 252 -3.72 4.29 14.62
N LEU A 253 -4.85 4.35 15.32
CA LEU A 253 -6.07 5.01 14.85
C LEU A 253 -6.35 6.22 15.75
N ILE A 254 -6.45 7.39 15.14
CA ILE A 254 -6.80 8.62 15.83
C ILE A 254 -8.32 8.72 15.82
N SER A 255 -8.95 8.77 17.00
CA SER A 255 -10.41 8.89 17.09
C SER A 255 -10.88 10.32 16.78
N ASP A 256 -12.16 10.47 16.39
CA ASP A 256 -12.79 11.78 16.15
C ASP A 256 -12.69 12.76 17.34
N LYS A 257 -12.52 12.23 18.55
CA LYS A 257 -12.37 13.03 19.78
C LYS A 257 -10.94 13.52 20.00
N GLU A 258 -9.96 12.76 19.52
CA GLU A 258 -8.52 13.05 19.64
C GLU A 258 -8.03 13.88 18.47
N TYR A 259 -8.60 13.69 17.28
CA TYR A 259 -8.20 14.39 16.06
C TYR A 259 -8.17 15.92 16.21
N PRO A 260 -9.13 16.60 16.86
CA PRO A 260 -9.06 18.04 17.07
C PRO A 260 -7.88 18.51 17.94
N LYS A 261 -7.30 17.61 18.74
CA LYS A 261 -6.11 17.87 19.57
C LYS A 261 -4.81 17.48 18.87
N TRP A 262 -4.90 16.71 17.79
CA TRP A 262 -3.75 16.25 17.03
C TRP A 262 -3.13 17.41 16.27
N ASN A 263 -1.83 17.59 16.41
CA ASN A 263 -1.07 18.62 15.70
C ASN A 263 0.30 18.08 15.28
N SER A 264 1.12 18.95 14.66
CA SER A 264 2.45 18.58 14.18
C SER A 264 3.42 18.13 15.28
N SER A 265 3.14 18.43 16.55
CA SER A 265 3.93 18.00 17.72
C SER A 265 3.41 16.72 18.36
N SER A 266 2.26 16.18 17.92
CA SER A 266 1.75 14.89 18.39
C SER A 266 2.58 13.71 17.88
N LEU A 267 3.36 13.93 16.81
CA LEU A 267 4.32 12.97 16.27
C LEU A 267 5.67 13.69 16.12
N ASN A 268 6.72 13.12 16.73
CA ASN A 268 8.04 13.74 16.72
C ASN A 268 8.74 13.52 15.38
N LEU A 269 8.35 14.31 14.38
CA LEU A 269 8.93 14.28 13.05
C LEU A 269 10.07 15.30 12.93
N PHE A 270 11.24 14.85 12.49
CA PHE A 270 12.36 15.73 12.15
C PHE A 270 12.71 15.65 10.67
N ARG A 271 13.34 16.71 10.15
CA ARG A 271 13.94 16.74 8.81
C ARG A 271 15.40 17.10 8.95
N ILE A 272 16.26 16.32 8.29
CA ILE A 272 17.67 16.67 8.14
C ILE A 272 17.73 17.84 7.16
N LYS A 273 18.31 18.95 7.60
CA LYS A 273 18.55 20.13 6.77
C LYS A 273 20.02 20.45 6.80
N GLU A 274 20.61 20.54 5.63
CA GLU A 274 21.99 20.97 5.45
C GLU A 274 21.99 22.41 4.92
N LYS A 275 22.85 23.24 5.48
CA LYS A 275 23.08 24.60 5.02
C LYS A 275 24.56 24.77 4.74
N PHE A 276 24.88 25.31 3.58
CA PHE A 276 26.24 25.58 3.16
C PHE A 276 26.43 27.08 3.02
N GLY A 277 27.56 27.56 3.50
CA GLY A 277 27.96 28.97 3.37
C GLY A 277 29.39 29.09 2.86
N LYS A 278 29.84 30.32 2.70
CA LYS A 278 31.22 30.65 2.34
C LYS A 278 31.89 31.42 3.45
N ILE A 279 33.20 31.27 3.57
CA ILE A 279 34.01 32.12 4.43
C ILE A 279 34.23 33.44 3.70
N ASN A 280 33.71 34.53 4.26
CA ASN A 280 33.89 35.87 3.73
C ASN A 280 35.24 36.46 4.15
N ARG A 281 35.59 36.32 5.44
CA ARG A 281 36.80 36.90 6.03
C ARG A 281 37.27 36.12 7.24
N ILE A 282 38.58 35.97 7.39
CA ILE A 282 39.23 35.50 8.62
C ILE A 282 39.57 36.74 9.47
N VAL A 283 39.12 36.78 10.72
CA VAL A 283 39.37 37.92 11.62
C VAL A 283 40.63 37.67 12.44
N ASP A 284 40.71 36.50 13.07
CA ASP A 284 41.86 36.04 13.85
C ASP A 284 41.88 34.49 13.90
N GLU A 285 42.74 33.91 14.74
CA GLU A 285 42.92 32.45 14.87
C GLU A 285 41.65 31.71 15.33
N ASN A 286 40.73 32.39 16.01
CA ASN A 286 39.52 31.80 16.59
C ASN A 286 38.22 32.32 15.95
N ASN A 287 38.28 33.38 15.13
CA ASN A 287 37.10 34.08 14.63
C ASN A 287 37.08 34.14 13.09
N LEU A 288 36.00 33.61 12.52
CA LEU A 288 35.70 33.62 11.09
C LEU A 288 34.41 34.40 10.84
N ILE A 289 34.29 35.05 9.68
CA ILE A 289 33.04 35.65 9.22
C ILE A 289 32.56 34.86 8.02
N GLY A 290 31.41 34.21 8.18
CA GLY A 290 30.69 33.51 7.12
C GLY A 290 29.66 34.41 6.42
N ASN A 291 29.32 34.06 5.18
CA ASN A 291 28.19 34.62 4.45
C ASN A 291 27.49 33.56 3.59
N GLU A 292 26.30 33.87 3.08
CA GLU A 292 25.50 33.05 2.16
C GLU A 292 24.90 31.76 2.76
N MET A 293 25.02 31.51 4.06
CA MET A 293 24.43 30.36 4.74
C MET A 293 22.95 30.60 5.14
N PHE A 294 22.57 31.84 5.43
CA PHE A 294 21.28 32.20 6.01
C PHE A 294 20.47 33.18 5.15
N LEU A 295 20.62 33.10 3.81
CA LEU A 295 19.99 34.00 2.82
C LEU A 295 18.50 34.30 3.06
N ASN A 296 17.74 33.32 3.55
CA ASN A 296 16.29 33.42 3.80
C ASN A 296 15.90 33.10 5.26
N SER A 297 16.83 33.18 6.21
CA SER A 297 16.59 32.78 7.60
C SER A 297 17.36 33.66 8.59
N SER A 298 16.80 33.88 9.78
CA SER A 298 17.54 34.60 10.82
C SER A 298 18.64 33.75 11.42
N VAL A 299 19.86 34.30 11.53
CA VAL A 299 21.01 33.66 12.22
C VAL A 299 20.71 33.44 13.69
N ALA A 300 19.85 34.27 14.31
CA ALA A 300 19.54 34.20 15.73
C ALA A 300 19.01 32.83 16.20
N SER A 301 18.35 32.07 15.31
CA SER A 301 17.85 30.72 15.61
C SER A 301 18.92 29.63 15.56
N PHE A 302 20.14 29.97 15.13
CA PHE A 302 21.26 29.05 14.94
C PHE A 302 22.48 29.45 15.77
N VAL A 303 22.35 30.44 16.66
CA VAL A 303 23.40 30.75 17.64
C VAL A 303 23.63 29.51 18.50
N ASP A 304 24.90 29.25 18.84
CA ASP A 304 25.39 28.07 19.55
C ASP A 304 25.38 26.75 18.75
N PHE A 305 25.00 26.77 17.48
CA PHE A 305 25.09 25.57 16.64
C PHE A 305 26.54 25.32 16.20
N SER A 306 26.94 24.05 16.23
CA SER A 306 28.23 23.60 15.70
C SER A 306 28.22 23.65 14.18
N VAL A 307 29.29 24.18 13.60
CA VAL A 307 29.49 24.27 12.15
C VAL A 307 30.86 23.69 11.80
N ASP A 308 30.88 22.81 10.82
CA ASP A 308 32.12 22.27 10.27
C ASP A 308 32.67 23.20 9.18
N VAL A 309 33.94 23.55 9.31
CA VAL A 309 34.66 24.47 8.41
C VAL A 309 35.94 23.79 7.95
N LEU A 310 35.89 23.16 6.77
CA LEU A 310 37.02 22.42 6.18
C LEU A 310 37.65 21.40 7.15
N ASN A 311 38.73 21.77 7.84
CA ASN A 311 39.47 20.91 8.77
C ASN A 311 39.29 21.31 10.25
N ALA A 312 38.34 22.20 10.54
CA ALA A 312 38.05 22.69 11.87
C ALA A 312 36.53 22.64 12.13
N SER A 313 36.14 22.69 13.40
CA SER A 313 34.76 22.92 13.82
C SER A 313 34.70 24.20 14.64
N GLY A 314 33.58 24.92 14.52
CA GLY A 314 33.33 26.17 15.22
C GLY A 314 31.89 26.26 15.68
N ILE A 315 31.56 27.36 16.35
CA ILE A 315 30.22 27.64 16.87
C ILE A 315 29.76 28.98 16.31
N ILE A 316 28.50 29.09 15.92
CA ILE A 316 27.91 30.36 15.48
C ILE A 316 27.68 31.26 16.70
N GLU A 317 28.34 32.41 16.73
CA GLU A 317 28.17 33.41 17.80
C GLU A 317 27.02 34.38 17.49
N GLY A 318 26.75 34.66 16.21
CA GLY A 318 25.61 35.48 15.81
C GLY A 318 25.81 36.32 14.56
N THR A 319 24.94 37.33 14.39
CA THR A 319 24.97 38.21 13.21
C THR A 319 26.14 39.19 13.25
N PHE A 320 26.79 39.41 12.11
CA PHE A 320 27.90 40.36 11.98
C PHE A 320 27.62 41.45 10.93
N GLY A 321 27.34 42.67 11.38
CA GLY A 321 27.13 43.83 10.51
C GLY A 321 25.79 43.82 9.77
N GLN A 322 25.74 44.40 8.56
CA GLN A 322 24.55 44.43 7.70
C GLN A 322 24.62 43.34 6.62
N GLY A 323 23.51 42.64 6.39
CA GLY A 323 23.37 41.57 5.40
C GLY A 323 23.39 40.16 6.01
N ASP A 324 23.57 39.13 5.18
CA ASP A 324 23.61 37.71 5.57
C ASP A 324 24.99 37.28 6.07
N LYS A 325 25.60 38.09 6.93
CA LYS A 325 26.92 37.83 7.52
C LYS A 325 26.77 37.37 8.96
N PHE A 326 27.54 36.36 9.32
CA PHE A 326 27.56 35.81 10.67
C PHE A 326 28.99 35.54 11.12
N LYS A 327 29.17 35.52 12.43
CA LYS A 327 30.41 35.18 13.10
C LYS A 327 30.28 33.76 13.64
#